data_AF-A0A534AQJ2-F1
#
_entry.id   AF-A0A534AQJ2-F1
#
_cell.length_a   1.000
_cell.length_b   1.000
_cell.length_c   1.000
_cell.angle_alpha   90.00
_cell.angle_beta   90.00
_cell.angle_gamma   90.00
#
_symmetry.space_group_name_H-M   'P 1'
#
loop_
_entity.id
_entity.type
_entity.pdbx_description
1 polymer ?
#
loop_
_entity_poly.entity_id
_entity_poly.type
_entity_poly.pdbx_seq_one_letter_code
_entity_poly.pdbx_strand_id
1 'polypeptide(L)'
;MRILHLIHSEGVYGAELILLYLAREQQRRGHEPLVGSIRDPRTDQTPFEALAQSWGLPVVPIRIAPRPTPAVVRSLLRTVREVAPDVLHSHGYKPNILLGPLP
;
A
#
# COMPACT_ATOMS: atom_id res chain seq x y z
N MET A 1 8.10 11.73 -9.34
CA MET A 1 7.65 10.36 -9.63
C MET A 1 6.61 9.97 -8.61
N ARG A 2 5.54 9.35 -9.06
CA ARG A 2 4.47 8.80 -8.24
C ARG A 2 4.80 7.37 -7.85
N ILE A 3 4.92 7.10 -6.55
CA ILE A 3 5.41 5.82 -6.03
C ILE A 3 4.32 5.19 -5.17
N LEU A 4 3.80 4.03 -5.55
CA LEU A 4 2.81 3.31 -4.74
C LEU A 4 3.51 2.23 -3.91
N HIS A 5 3.56 2.43 -2.60
CA HIS A 5 4.00 1.42 -1.63
C HIS A 5 2.84 0.54 -1.20
N LEU A 6 2.80 -0.71 -1.66
CA LEU A 6 1.77 -1.68 -1.27
C LEU A 6 2.21 -2.46 -0.04
N ILE A 7 1.41 -2.46 1.01
CA ILE A 7 1.68 -3.22 2.24
C ILE A 7 0.38 -3.79 2.79
N HIS A 8 0.46 -5.01 3.33
CA HIS A 8 -0.60 -5.56 4.17
C HIS A 8 -0.16 -5.45 5.63
N SER A 9 -0.75 -4.54 6.38
CA SER A 9 -0.41 -4.32 7.79
C SER A 9 -1.66 -4.13 8.65
N GLU A 10 -1.65 -4.78 9.81
CA GLU A 10 -2.70 -4.69 10.83
C GLU A 10 -2.27 -3.83 12.03
N GLY A 11 -1.05 -3.28 12.02
CA GLY A 11 -0.48 -2.53 13.16
C GLY A 11 0.71 -1.65 12.76
N VAL A 12 1.46 -1.13 13.73
CA VAL A 12 2.69 -0.36 13.49
C VAL A 12 3.86 -1.10 14.13
N TYR A 13 4.70 -1.71 13.31
CA TYR A 13 5.90 -2.42 13.74
C TYR A 13 7.13 -1.84 13.02
N GLY A 14 8.24 -2.59 13.00
CA GLY A 14 9.50 -2.12 12.42
C GLY A 14 9.43 -1.84 10.92
N ALA A 15 8.82 -2.74 10.15
CA ALA A 15 8.75 -2.62 8.69
C ALA A 15 7.84 -1.46 8.25
N GLU A 16 6.70 -1.28 8.93
CA GLU A 16 5.78 -0.18 8.69
C GLU A 16 6.44 1.17 8.96
N LEU A 17 7.15 1.31 10.09
CA LEU A 17 7.87 2.54 10.41
C LEU A 17 8.93 2.86 9.35
N ILE A 18 9.72 1.86 8.93
CA ILE A 18 10.71 2.03 7.87
C ILE A 18 10.05 2.50 6.58
N LEU A 19 8.91 1.93 6.19
CA LEU A 19 8.15 2.34 5.01
C LEU A 19 7.72 3.81 5.12
N LEU A 20 7.16 4.22 6.27
CA LEU A 20 6.73 5.61 6.47
C LEU A 20 7.91 6.59 6.43
N TYR A 21 9.06 6.23 7.01
CA TYR A 21 10.28 7.05 6.91
C TYR A 21 10.77 7.17 5.47
N LEU A 22 10.82 6.05 4.73
CA LEU A 22 11.19 6.03 3.32
C LEU A 22 10.27 6.94 2.49
N ALA A 23 8.96 6.80 2.65
CA ALA A 23 7.97 7.62 1.96
C ALA A 23 8.16 9.11 2.31
N ARG A 24 8.34 9.44 3.59
CA ARG A 24 8.59 10.83 4.01
C ARG A 24 9.85 11.41 3.35
N GLU A 25 10.95 10.67 3.29
CA GLU A 25 12.18 11.13 2.64
C GLU A 25 12.04 11.23 1.11
N GLN A 26 11.25 10.36 0.48
CA GLN A 26 10.90 10.51 -0.95
C GLN A 26 10.12 11.81 -1.20
N GLN A 27 9.15 12.14 -0.34
CA GLN A 27 8.39 13.39 -0.43
C GLN A 27 9.32 14.61 -0.31
N ARG A 28 10.28 14.58 0.62
CA ARG A 28 11.29 15.65 0.79
C ARG A 28 12.19 15.83 -0.44
N ARG A 29 12.37 14.78 -1.24
CA ARG A 29 13.12 14.80 -2.50
C ARG A 29 12.26 15.17 -3.71
N GLY A 30 11.01 15.57 -3.51
CA GLY A 30 10.09 15.98 -4.59
C GLY A 30 9.43 14.80 -5.31
N HIS A 31 9.34 13.62 -4.69
CA HIS A 31 8.51 12.53 -5.18
C HIS A 31 7.12 12.55 -4.54
N GLU A 32 6.21 11.77 -5.10
CA GLU A 32 4.81 11.66 -4.67
C GLU A 32 4.54 10.22 -4.20
N PRO A 33 4.97 9.86 -2.98
CA PRO A 33 4.69 8.55 -2.43
C PRO A 33 3.24 8.42 -1.98
N LEU A 34 2.64 7.26 -2.25
CA LEU A 34 1.34 6.85 -1.77
C LEU A 34 1.49 5.53 -1.03
N VAL A 35 0.73 5.39 0.06
CA VAL A 35 0.68 4.16 0.85
C VAL A 35 -0.58 3.39 0.48
N GLY A 36 -0.43 2.33 -0.29
CA GLY A 36 -1.50 1.38 -0.57
C GLY A 36 -1.63 0.37 0.56
N SER A 37 -2.60 0.60 1.45
CA SER A 37 -2.82 -0.20 2.66
C SER A 37 -3.85 -1.29 2.39
N ILE A 38 -3.38 -2.53 2.33
CA ILE A 38 -4.21 -3.72 2.20
C ILE A 38 -4.71 -4.10 3.59
N ARG A 39 -6.03 -4.18 3.76
CA ARG A 39 -6.68 -4.54 5.03
C ARG A 39 -7.88 -5.46 4.85
N ASP A 40 -8.28 -6.11 5.95
CA ASP A 40 -9.49 -6.89 5.99
C ASP A 40 -10.72 -6.01 5.67
N PRO A 41 -11.72 -6.51 4.91
CA PRO A 41 -12.91 -5.74 4.57
C PRO A 41 -13.68 -5.17 5.77
N ARG A 42 -13.62 -5.84 6.92
CA ARG A 42 -14.28 -5.43 8.18
C ARG A 42 -13.48 -4.40 8.97
N THR A 43 -12.25 -4.11 8.56
CA THR A 43 -11.41 -3.10 9.20
C THR A 43 -11.66 -1.74 8.56
N ASP A 44 -12.18 -0.80 9.36
CA ASP A 44 -12.47 0.56 8.87
C ASP A 44 -11.21 1.37 8.64
N GLN A 45 -10.28 1.37 9.59
CA GLN A 45 -8.97 2.00 9.49
C GLN A 45 -7.96 1.21 10.33
N THR A 46 -6.72 1.09 9.84
CA THR A 46 -5.63 0.47 10.60
C THR A 46 -4.81 1.53 11.35
N PRO A 47 -4.13 1.16 12.46
CA PRO A 47 -3.20 2.07 13.14
C PRO A 47 -2.11 2.63 12.22
N PHE A 48 -1.66 1.82 11.26
CA PHE A 48 -0.71 2.21 10.22
C PHE A 48 -1.23 3.33 9.33
N GLU A 49 -2.48 3.24 8.87
CA GLU A 49 -3.10 4.26 8.04
C GLU A 49 -3.28 5.58 8.78
N ALA A 50 -3.71 5.51 10.04
CA ALA A 50 -3.83 6.69 10.89
C ALA A 50 -2.48 7.39 11.06
N LEU A 51 -1.41 6.62 11.31
CA LEU A 51 -0.05 7.16 11.43
C LEU A 51 0.45 7.76 10.11
N ALA A 52 0.29 7.07 8.99
CA ALA A 52 0.65 7.58 7.67
C ALA A 52 -0.04 8.92 7.36
N GLN A 53 -1.34 9.01 7.61
CA GLN A 53 -2.13 10.23 7.44
C GLN A 53 -1.64 11.36 8.35
N SER A 54 -1.33 11.06 9.62
CA SER A 54 -0.76 12.06 10.55
C SER A 54 0.59 12.62 10.08
N TRP A 55 1.32 11.89 9.23
CA TRP A 55 2.58 12.34 8.63
C TRP A 55 2.38 13.07 7.30
N GLY A 56 1.12 13.26 6.89
CA GLY A 56 0.75 13.89 5.62
C GLY A 56 0.95 12.98 4.41
N LEU A 57 1.09 11.66 4.61
CA LEU A 57 1.24 10.71 3.51
C LEU A 57 -0.14 10.29 2.96
N PRO A 58 -0.37 10.39 1.64
CA PRO A 58 -1.59 9.88 1.01
C PRO A 58 -1.76 8.38 1.21
N VAL A 59 -2.95 7.96 1.65
CA VAL A 59 -3.30 6.56 1.85
C VAL A 59 -4.33 6.13 0.82
N VAL A 60 -4.06 5.03 0.12
CA VAL A 60 -4.98 4.34 -0.78
C VAL A 60 -5.48 3.07 -0.06
N PRO A 61 -6.70 3.08 0.50
CA PRO A 61 -7.23 1.93 1.21
C PRO A 61 -7.63 0.81 0.24
N ILE A 62 -7.15 -0.41 0.49
CA ILE A 62 -7.40 -1.59 -0.36
C ILE A 62 -8.05 -2.67 0.50
N ARG A 63 -9.38 -2.71 0.48
CA ARG A 63 -10.18 -3.69 1.21
C ARG A 63 -10.32 -4.95 0.36
N ILE A 64 -9.59 -6.01 0.70
CA ILE A 64 -9.66 -7.29 -0.01
C ILE A 64 -9.70 -8.47 0.96
N ALA A 65 -10.39 -9.54 0.55
CA ALA A 65 -10.47 -10.76 1.32
C ALA A 65 -9.07 -11.36 1.55
N PRO A 66 -8.85 -12.08 2.67
CA PRO A 66 -7.53 -12.59 3.05
C PRO A 66 -6.99 -13.67 2.11
N ARG A 67 -7.85 -14.29 1.28
CA ARG A 67 -7.44 -15.33 0.33
C ARG A 67 -7.15 -14.74 -1.05
N PRO A 68 -6.03 -15.13 -1.70
CA PRO A 68 -5.69 -14.69 -3.05
C PRO A 68 -6.60 -15.41 -4.07
N THR A 69 -7.77 -14.83 -4.34
CA THR A 69 -8.65 -15.29 -5.42
C THR A 69 -8.44 -14.44 -6.68
N PRO A 70 -8.80 -14.93 -7.88
CA PRO A 70 -8.71 -14.12 -9.10
C PRO A 70 -9.48 -12.79 -9.02
N ALA A 71 -10.59 -12.76 -8.27
CA ALA A 71 -11.36 -11.55 -8.02
C ALA A 71 -10.58 -10.55 -7.14
N VAL A 72 -9.90 -11.02 -6.09
CA VAL A 72 -9.04 -10.20 -5.23
C VAL A 72 -7.87 -9.61 -6.02
N VAL A 73 -7.19 -10.44 -6.82
CA VAL A 73 -6.11 -9.99 -7.70
C VAL A 73 -6.62 -8.93 -8.67
N ARG A 74 -7.74 -9.18 -9.37
CA ARG A 74 -8.34 -8.21 -10.30
C ARG A 74 -8.68 -6.88 -9.63
N SER A 75 -9.20 -6.92 -8.40
CA SER A 75 -9.51 -5.70 -7.64
C SER A 75 -8.25 -4.91 -7.30
N LEU A 76 -7.19 -5.58 -6.83
CA LEU A 76 -5.91 -4.95 -6.55
C LEU A 76 -5.31 -4.32 -7.82
N LEU A 77 -5.29 -5.06 -8.92
CA LEU A 77 -4.78 -4.58 -10.20
C LEU A 77 -5.57 -3.37 -10.72
N ARG A 78 -6.89 -3.35 -10.52
CA ARG A 78 -7.71 -2.18 -10.86
C ARG A 78 -7.28 -0.97 -10.05
N THR A 79 -7.12 -1.09 -8.74
CA THR A 79 -6.67 0.03 -7.89
C THR A 79 -5.28 0.52 -8.30
N VAL A 80 -4.34 -0.39 -8.59
CA VAL A 80 -3.01 -0.01 -9.07
C VAL A 80 -3.10 0.77 -10.40
N ARG A 81 -3.95 0.32 -11.34
CA ARG A 81 -4.16 1.01 -12.62
C ARG A 81 -4.82 2.38 -12.45
N GLU A 82 -5.77 2.52 -11.53
CA GLU A 82 -6.42 3.80 -11.22
C GLU A 82 -5.45 4.80 -10.57
N VAL A 83 -4.54 4.30 -9.73
CA VAL A 83 -3.46 5.11 -9.15
C VAL A 83 -2.42 5.48 -10.22
N ALA A 84 -2.19 4.62 -11.22
CA ALA A 84 -1.19 4.82 -12.27
C ALA A 84 0.18 5.32 -11.73
N PRO A 85 0.81 4.58 -10.81
CA PRO A 85 2.11 4.97 -10.28
C PRO A 85 3.22 4.75 -11.33
N ASP A 86 4.26 5.58 -11.29
CA ASP A 86 5.50 5.35 -12.06
C ASP A 86 6.25 4.13 -11.52
N VAL A 87 6.20 3.93 -10.20
CA VAL A 87 6.85 2.81 -9.51
C VAL A 87 5.86 2.16 -8.55
N LEU A 88 5.69 0.84 -8.68
CA LEU A 88 4.98 0.01 -7.72
C LEU A 88 6.00 -0.74 -6.85
N HIS A 89 5.94 -0.56 -5.53
CA HIS A 89 6.85 -1.21 -4.59
C HIS A 89 6.04 -1.97 -3.54
N SER A 90 6.08 -3.30 -3.58
CA SER A 90 5.39 -4.15 -2.63
C SER A 90 6.24 -4.52 -1.40
N HIS A 91 5.60 -4.55 -0.24
CA HIS A 91 6.19 -4.88 1.05
C HIS A 91 5.45 -6.06 1.69
N GLY A 92 6.19 -7.13 1.95
CA GLY A 92 5.65 -8.33 2.58
C GLY A 92 5.03 -9.33 1.59
N TYR A 93 4.71 -10.51 2.11
CA TYR A 93 4.39 -11.71 1.32
C TYR A 93 3.09 -11.60 0.50
N LYS A 94 2.01 -11.05 1.07
CA LYS A 94 0.71 -10.95 0.37
C LYS A 94 0.77 -10.10 -0.90
N PRO A 95 1.25 -8.84 -0.87
CA PRO A 95 1.34 -8.07 -2.09
C PRO A 95 2.35 -8.70 -3.08
N ASN A 96 3.46 -9.28 -2.61
CA ASN A 96 4.42 -9.95 -3.49
C ASN A 96 3.80 -11.10 -4.30
N ILE A 97 2.90 -11.89 -3.72
CA ILE A 97 2.19 -12.97 -4.45
C ILE A 97 1.09 -12.40 -5.33
N LEU A 98 0.28 -11.49 -4.79
CA LEU A 98 -0.89 -10.96 -5.50
C LEU A 98 -0.51 -10.17 -6.76
N LEU A 99 0.69 -9.61 -6.80
CA LEU A 99 1.22 -8.85 -7.93
C LEU A 99 1.96 -9.71 -8.96
N GLY A 100 2.17 -11.01 -8.71
CA GLY A 100 2.84 -11.91 -9.67
C GLY A 100 2.28 -11.89 -11.11
N PRO A 101 0.97 -11.61 -11.33
CA PRO A 101 0.40 -11.47 -12.67
C PRO A 101 0.59 -10.11 -13.36
N LEU A 102 1.25 -9.12 -12.74
CA LEU A 102 1.65 -7.91 -13.43
C LEU A 102 2.80 -8.23 -14.41
N PRO A 103 2.77 -7.69 -15.65
CA PRO A 103 3.89 -7.84 -16.59
C PRO A 103 5.15 -7.15 -16.09
#